data_AF-A0A2H3L929-F1
#
_entry.id   AF-A0A2H3L929-F1
#
_cell.length_a   1.000
_cell.length_b   1.000
_cell.length_c   1.000
_cell.angle_alpha   90.00
_cell.angle_beta   90.00
_cell.angle_gamma   90.00
#
_symmetry.space_group_name_H-M   'P 1'
#
loop_
_entity.id
_entity.type
_entity.pdbx_description
1 polymer ?
#
loop_
_entity_poly.entity_id
_entity_poly.type
_entity_poly.pdbx_seq_one_letter_code
_entity_poly.pdbx_strand_id
1 'polypeptide(L)'
;MPTRDEWNAILEHELPPQSTYIARNRAITACYAGWYLQEPWLFKWAGMAAFASFQVGVGLAMVELLLAPHKAVRVEEALASGQSGANNEMAARVFKLMLSLPLALHDAATRPLLLADLELVKQANDAIFNDIGWAHLAYLYGGLDTVEANLTSSDQSGLREAFRMLDAGVHLLCKPEEYQAGLALINQAAVTMLRHEQMTVLPRYMEKMSDLGRRIASLGSWLDFEGGTSLESQASFTFYYGPLAVLTGTRSVTNAADRWQWIEQDVLPKWAKVNATYDEGTPMHNRLISLAHETPTMLQQTAGLMNRFYPALTLQASSPVA
;
A
#
# COMPACT_ATOMS: atom_id res chain seq x y z
N MET A 1 -7.65 18.91 23.94
CA MET A 1 -7.18 17.75 23.16
C MET A 1 -6.95 18.21 21.73
N PRO A 2 -5.94 17.68 21.02
CA PRO A 2 -5.69 18.08 19.64
C PRO A 2 -6.90 17.77 18.76
N THR A 3 -7.16 18.66 17.80
CA THR A 3 -8.14 18.51 16.73
C THR A 3 -7.64 17.51 15.68
N ARG A 4 -8.55 17.03 14.82
CA ARG A 4 -8.21 16.16 13.69
C ARG A 4 -7.12 16.79 12.82
N ASP A 5 -7.22 18.09 12.54
CA ASP A 5 -6.26 18.79 11.69
C ASP A 5 -4.89 18.90 12.36
N GLU A 6 -4.84 19.07 13.68
CA GLU A 6 -3.59 19.05 14.44
C GLU A 6 -2.96 17.65 14.46
N TRP A 7 -3.75 16.58 14.61
CA TRP A 7 -3.25 15.21 14.50
C TRP A 7 -2.73 14.89 13.10
N ASN A 8 -3.45 15.29 12.06
CA ASN A 8 -2.99 15.17 10.68
C ASN A 8 -1.72 16.00 10.44
N ALA A 9 -1.62 17.20 11.00
CA ALA A 9 -0.43 18.05 10.87
C ALA A 9 0.80 17.42 11.52
N ILE A 10 0.64 16.74 12.67
CA ILE A 10 1.72 15.96 13.29
C ILE A 10 2.21 14.87 12.33
N LEU A 11 1.29 14.11 11.73
CA LEU A 11 1.66 13.06 10.77
C LEU A 11 2.30 13.64 9.51
N GLU A 12 1.73 14.71 8.95
CA GLU A 12 2.21 15.34 7.73
C GLU A 12 3.62 15.94 7.90
N HIS A 13 3.97 16.39 9.10
CA HIS A 13 5.31 16.93 9.40
C HIS A 13 6.42 15.88 9.23
N GLU A 14 6.10 14.61 9.53
CA GLU A 14 7.03 13.48 9.40
C GLU A 14 7.10 12.94 7.96
N LEU A 15 6.17 13.34 7.09
CA LEU A 15 6.12 12.85 5.72
C LEU A 15 6.93 13.72 4.75
N PRO A 16 7.63 13.11 3.79
CA PRO A 16 8.17 13.82 2.64
C PRO A 16 7.08 14.59 1.86
N PRO A 17 7.44 15.67 1.16
CA PRO A 17 6.49 16.46 0.38
C PRO A 17 5.70 15.61 -0.61
N GLN A 18 4.45 15.97 -0.87
CA GLN A 18 3.56 15.27 -1.82
C GLN A 18 4.11 15.17 -3.24
N SER A 19 5.10 15.98 -3.61
CA SER A 19 5.83 15.92 -4.89
C SER A 19 6.84 14.75 -4.96
N THR A 20 7.21 14.13 -3.83
CA THR A 20 8.22 13.07 -3.74
C THR A 20 7.59 11.69 -3.57
N TYR A 21 6.97 11.17 -4.62
CA TYR A 21 5.96 10.11 -4.53
C TYR A 21 6.47 8.82 -3.88
N ILE A 22 7.62 8.32 -4.33
CA ILE A 22 8.21 7.08 -3.79
C ILE A 22 8.63 7.27 -2.32
N ALA A 23 9.27 8.39 -2.01
CA ALA A 23 9.73 8.67 -0.65
C ALA A 23 8.54 8.82 0.31
N ARG A 24 7.52 9.58 -0.09
CA ARG A 24 6.30 9.77 0.69
C ARG A 24 5.53 8.47 0.92
N ASN A 25 5.31 7.68 -0.14
CA ASN A 25 4.66 6.38 -0.01
C ASN A 25 5.43 5.46 0.94
N ARG A 26 6.77 5.52 0.92
CA ARG A 26 7.62 4.74 1.82
C ARG A 26 7.47 5.18 3.27
N ALA A 27 7.47 6.48 3.55
CA ALA A 27 7.24 7.01 4.88
C ALA A 27 5.84 6.61 5.40
N ILE A 28 4.79 6.71 4.58
CA ILE A 28 3.44 6.22 4.92
C ILE A 28 3.45 4.71 5.23
N THR A 29 4.09 3.90 4.39
CA THR A 29 4.27 2.46 4.65
C THR A 29 5.00 2.20 5.96
N ALA A 30 6.02 2.99 6.29
CA ALA A 30 6.79 2.87 7.52
C ALA A 30 5.94 3.23 8.75
N CYS A 31 5.08 4.26 8.67
CA CYS A 31 4.13 4.59 9.73
C CYS A 31 3.18 3.42 10.01
N TYR A 32 2.58 2.84 8.96
CA TYR A 32 1.71 1.67 9.10
C TYR A 32 2.41 0.47 9.74
N ALA A 33 3.61 0.15 9.27
CA ALA A 33 4.41 -0.94 9.81
C ALA A 33 4.81 -0.67 11.27
N GLY A 34 5.19 0.57 11.60
CA GLY A 34 5.54 1.00 12.94
C GLY A 34 4.38 0.84 13.94
N TRP A 35 3.17 1.28 13.57
CA TRP A 35 1.99 1.10 14.43
C TRP A 35 1.70 -0.38 14.69
N TYR A 36 1.75 -1.22 13.66
CA TYR A 36 1.57 -2.66 13.85
C TYR A 36 2.66 -3.26 14.74
N LEU A 37 3.94 -2.90 14.55
CA LEU A 37 5.04 -3.43 15.35
C LEU A 37 4.96 -2.99 16.83
N GLN A 38 4.40 -1.82 17.09
CA GLN A 38 4.23 -1.32 18.46
C GLN A 38 3.19 -2.14 19.23
N GLU A 39 2.02 -2.42 18.65
CA GLU A 39 0.98 -3.24 19.27
C GLU A 39 0.33 -4.18 18.22
N PRO A 40 0.98 -5.33 17.89
CA PRO A 40 0.54 -6.23 16.81
C PRO A 40 -0.85 -6.83 17.02
N TRP A 41 -1.22 -7.03 18.28
CA TRP A 41 -2.53 -7.55 18.66
C TRP A 41 -3.65 -6.52 18.45
N LEU A 42 -3.33 -5.23 18.40
CA LEU A 42 -4.26 -4.10 18.33
C LEU A 42 -4.36 -3.52 16.91
N PHE A 43 -3.24 -3.12 16.30
CA PHE A 43 -3.23 -2.35 15.04
C PHE A 43 -3.19 -3.23 13.78
N LYS A 44 -4.06 -4.25 13.73
CA LYS A 44 -4.11 -5.22 12.63
C LYS A 44 -4.42 -4.60 11.26
N TRP A 45 -5.23 -3.54 11.22
CA TRP A 45 -5.47 -2.79 9.99
C TRP A 45 -4.17 -2.15 9.46
N ALA A 46 -3.39 -1.52 10.34
CA ALA A 46 -2.12 -0.89 9.96
C ALA A 46 -1.14 -1.93 9.38
N GLY A 47 -1.11 -3.14 9.95
CA GLY A 47 -0.33 -4.25 9.39
C GLY A 47 -0.71 -4.57 7.94
N MET A 48 -1.99 -4.74 7.64
CA MET A 48 -2.47 -4.96 6.27
C MET A 48 -2.16 -3.77 5.34
N ALA A 49 -2.39 -2.55 5.83
CA ALA A 49 -2.15 -1.31 5.10
C ALA A 49 -0.66 -1.14 4.74
N ALA A 50 0.26 -1.58 5.59
CA ALA A 50 1.71 -1.55 5.30
C ALA A 50 2.06 -2.40 4.07
N PHE A 51 1.53 -3.62 3.98
CA PHE A 51 1.78 -4.50 2.82
C PHE A 51 1.11 -3.98 1.54
N ALA A 52 -0.12 -3.46 1.65
CA ALA A 52 -0.81 -2.84 0.51
C ALA A 52 -0.08 -1.57 0.00
N SER A 53 0.35 -0.69 0.91
CA SER A 53 1.10 0.52 0.58
C SER A 53 2.49 0.19 0.01
N PHE A 54 3.16 -0.86 0.52
CA PHE A 54 4.40 -1.36 -0.07
C PHE A 54 4.22 -1.80 -1.52
N GLN A 55 3.15 -2.57 -1.80
CA GLN A 55 2.81 -3.04 -3.14
C GLN A 55 2.58 -1.86 -4.11
N VAL A 56 1.86 -0.82 -3.66
CA VAL A 56 1.71 0.44 -4.41
C VAL A 56 3.08 1.05 -4.72
N GLY A 57 3.97 1.12 -3.73
CA GLY A 57 5.32 1.65 -3.89
C GLY A 57 6.18 0.88 -4.91
N VAL A 58 6.00 -0.43 -5.04
CA VAL A 58 6.64 -1.23 -6.10
C VAL A 58 6.10 -0.84 -7.48
N GLY A 59 4.78 -0.68 -7.61
CA GLY A 59 4.15 -0.23 -8.85
C GLY A 59 4.63 1.16 -9.29
N LEU A 60 4.73 2.11 -8.35
CA LEU A 60 5.24 3.46 -8.61
C LEU A 60 6.69 3.44 -9.13
N ALA A 61 7.57 2.69 -8.46
CA ALA A 61 8.97 2.57 -8.87
C ALA A 61 9.14 1.93 -10.26
N MET A 62 8.31 0.93 -10.59
CA MET A 62 8.31 0.31 -11.91
C MET A 62 7.93 1.29 -13.02
N VAL A 63 6.90 2.08 -12.82
CA VAL A 63 6.47 3.00 -13.88
C VAL A 63 7.45 4.16 -14.03
N GLU A 64 8.06 4.65 -12.95
CA GLU A 64 9.14 5.62 -13.06
C GLU A 64 10.29 5.10 -13.94
N LEU A 65 10.65 3.82 -13.81
CA LEU A 65 11.64 3.16 -14.65
C LEU A 65 11.21 3.10 -16.13
N LEU A 66 9.96 2.71 -16.40
CA LEU A 66 9.41 2.64 -17.76
C LEU A 66 9.35 4.02 -18.44
N LEU A 67 9.20 5.09 -17.66
CA LEU A 67 9.12 6.47 -18.17
C LEU A 67 10.50 7.11 -18.45
N ALA A 68 11.60 6.44 -18.09
CA ALA A 68 12.97 6.86 -18.33
C ALA A 68 13.75 5.88 -19.26
N PRO A 69 13.31 5.68 -20.53
CA PRO A 69 13.71 4.56 -21.37
C PRO A 69 15.21 4.49 -21.71
N HIS A 70 15.93 5.61 -21.76
CA HIS A 70 17.37 5.63 -22.07
C HIS A 70 18.26 5.01 -20.98
N LYS A 71 17.68 4.52 -19.88
CA LYS A 71 18.41 4.07 -18.69
C LYS A 71 18.00 2.68 -18.18
N ALA A 72 16.99 2.04 -18.78
CA ALA A 72 16.55 0.67 -18.44
C ALA A 72 17.62 -0.41 -18.75
N VAL A 73 18.53 -0.14 -19.69
CA VAL A 73 19.64 -1.03 -20.09
C VAL A 73 20.59 -1.37 -18.92
N ARG A 74 20.76 -0.46 -17.95
CA ARG A 74 21.63 -0.71 -16.78
C ARG A 74 20.99 -1.56 -15.68
N VAL A 75 19.65 -1.65 -15.66
CA VAL A 75 18.92 -2.44 -14.66
C VAL A 75 18.97 -3.92 -15.02
N GLU A 76 18.96 -4.26 -16.30
CA GLU A 76 19.16 -5.63 -16.79
C GLU A 76 20.54 -6.17 -16.39
N GLU A 77 21.59 -5.34 -16.50
CA GLU A 77 22.95 -5.67 -16.04
C GLU A 77 23.06 -5.77 -14.51
N ALA A 78 22.35 -4.92 -13.75
CA ALA A 78 22.33 -4.93 -12.28
C ALA A 78 21.53 -6.11 -11.69
N LEU A 79 20.41 -6.47 -12.31
CA LEU A 79 19.59 -7.65 -11.95
C LEU A 79 20.28 -8.96 -12.34
N ALA A 80 21.08 -8.97 -13.40
CA ALA A 80 21.88 -10.14 -13.80
C ALA A 80 23.11 -10.37 -12.91
N SER A 81 23.55 -9.36 -12.14
CA SER A 81 24.78 -9.40 -11.31
C SER A 81 24.54 -9.51 -9.80
N GLY A 82 23.29 -9.44 -9.31
CA GLY A 82 22.95 -9.48 -7.89
C GLY A 82 22.66 -10.88 -7.32
N GLN A 83 23.24 -11.21 -6.16
CA GLN A 83 22.91 -12.43 -5.39
C GLN A 83 21.41 -12.50 -5.03
N SER A 84 20.88 -13.72 -5.05
CA SER A 84 19.47 -14.09 -4.90
C SER A 84 18.94 -13.88 -3.48
N GLY A 85 18.31 -12.73 -3.24
CA GLY A 85 17.40 -12.49 -2.12
C GLY A 85 15.93 -12.50 -2.57
N ALA A 86 14.99 -12.91 -1.70
CA ALA A 86 13.56 -13.05 -2.02
C ALA A 86 12.91 -11.78 -2.62
N ASN A 87 13.40 -10.59 -2.27
CA ASN A 87 12.94 -9.32 -2.83
C ASN A 87 13.32 -9.09 -4.31
N ASN A 88 14.36 -9.76 -4.82
CA ASN A 88 14.82 -9.63 -6.21
C ASN A 88 13.99 -10.46 -7.20
N GLU A 89 13.42 -11.59 -6.77
CA GLU A 89 12.66 -12.47 -7.66
C GLU A 89 11.24 -11.98 -7.93
N MET A 90 10.58 -11.32 -6.96
CA MET A 90 9.26 -10.71 -7.18
C MET A 90 9.35 -9.56 -8.18
N ALA A 91 10.37 -8.69 -8.04
CA ALA A 91 10.67 -7.66 -9.03
C ALA A 91 10.95 -8.27 -10.40
N ALA A 92 11.68 -9.39 -10.49
CA ALA A 92 11.97 -10.08 -11.74
C ALA A 92 10.73 -10.73 -12.40
N ARG A 93 9.78 -11.25 -11.63
CA ARG A 93 8.52 -11.82 -12.15
C ARG A 93 7.60 -10.74 -12.71
N VAL A 94 7.46 -9.61 -12.00
CA VAL A 94 6.71 -8.43 -12.47
C VAL A 94 7.36 -7.82 -13.71
N PHE A 95 8.69 -7.73 -13.71
CA PHE A 95 9.48 -7.28 -14.86
C PHE A 95 9.23 -8.14 -16.10
N LYS A 96 9.22 -9.47 -15.97
CA LYS A 96 8.91 -10.39 -17.07
C LYS A 96 7.47 -10.30 -17.58
N LEU A 97 6.50 -10.07 -16.68
CA LEU A 97 5.09 -9.91 -17.05
C LEU A 97 4.80 -8.58 -17.77
N MET A 98 5.60 -7.55 -17.48
CA MET A 98 5.48 -6.22 -18.10
C MET A 98 6.36 -6.05 -19.34
N LEU A 99 7.47 -6.78 -19.47
CA LEU A 99 8.21 -6.84 -20.74
C LEU A 99 7.50 -7.65 -21.82
N SER A 100 6.51 -8.47 -21.46
CA SER A 100 5.58 -9.07 -22.42
C SER A 100 4.37 -8.18 -22.73
N LEU A 101 4.21 -7.03 -22.05
CA LEU A 101 3.29 -5.97 -22.49
C LEU A 101 3.86 -5.38 -23.80
N PRO A 102 3.08 -5.31 -24.89
CA PRO A 102 3.61 -4.98 -26.20
C PRO A 102 4.34 -3.63 -26.21
N LEU A 103 5.53 -3.57 -26.85
CA LEU A 103 6.29 -2.34 -27.12
C LEU A 103 5.44 -1.21 -27.76
N ALA A 104 4.26 -1.51 -28.29
CA ALA A 104 3.27 -0.55 -28.76
C ALA A 104 2.73 0.40 -27.66
N LEU A 105 2.96 0.10 -26.38
CA LEU A 105 2.61 0.98 -25.25
C LEU A 105 3.53 2.19 -25.08
N HIS A 106 4.63 2.21 -25.83
CA HIS A 106 5.63 3.28 -25.82
C HIS A 106 5.25 4.46 -26.74
N ASP A 107 3.98 4.57 -27.11
CA ASP A 107 3.48 5.69 -27.92
C ASP A 107 3.29 6.95 -27.05
N ALA A 108 3.49 8.13 -27.65
CA ALA A 108 3.43 9.41 -26.92
C ALA A 108 2.04 9.68 -26.30
N ALA A 109 0.98 9.01 -26.80
CA ALA A 109 -0.41 9.20 -26.39
C ALA A 109 -0.82 8.37 -25.15
N THR A 110 -0.22 7.20 -24.90
CA THR A 110 -0.56 6.33 -23.76
C THR A 110 0.14 6.77 -22.48
N ARG A 111 1.31 7.41 -22.62
CA ARG A 111 2.14 7.87 -21.51
C ARG A 111 1.42 8.86 -20.56
N PRO A 112 0.73 9.91 -21.03
CA PRO A 112 0.01 10.83 -20.15
C PRO A 112 -1.14 10.16 -19.37
N LEU A 113 -1.82 9.18 -19.98
CA LEU A 113 -2.92 8.45 -19.34
C LEU A 113 -2.40 7.59 -18.18
N LEU A 114 -1.32 6.84 -18.39
CA LEU A 114 -0.71 6.03 -17.33
C LEU A 114 -0.17 6.91 -16.19
N LEU A 115 0.40 8.08 -16.51
CA LEU A 115 0.83 9.05 -15.50
C LEU A 115 -0.34 9.58 -14.67
N ALA A 116 -1.47 9.89 -15.30
CA ALA A 116 -2.67 10.31 -14.59
C ALA A 116 -3.23 9.20 -13.70
N ASP A 117 -3.23 7.95 -14.17
CA ASP A 117 -3.69 6.80 -13.38
C ASP A 117 -2.80 6.53 -12.16
N LEU A 118 -1.49 6.71 -12.28
CA LEU A 118 -0.57 6.61 -11.13
C LEU A 118 -0.78 7.70 -10.11
N GLU A 119 -1.03 8.93 -10.57
CA GLU A 119 -1.34 10.04 -9.69
C GLU A 119 -2.60 9.73 -8.88
N LEU A 120 -3.60 9.09 -9.49
CA LEU A 120 -4.78 8.59 -8.77
C LEU A 120 -4.43 7.54 -7.71
N VAL A 121 -3.54 6.58 -8.01
CA VAL A 121 -3.07 5.59 -7.01
C VAL A 121 -2.37 6.28 -5.84
N LYS A 122 -1.52 7.28 -6.12
CA LYS A 122 -0.80 8.03 -5.08
C LYS A 122 -1.78 8.79 -4.19
N GLN A 123 -2.66 9.57 -4.82
CA GLN A 123 -3.68 10.34 -4.11
C GLN A 123 -4.62 9.44 -3.30
N ALA A 124 -4.91 8.23 -3.78
CA ALA A 124 -5.66 7.25 -3.03
C ALA A 124 -4.94 6.83 -1.75
N ASN A 125 -3.63 6.53 -1.81
CA ASN A 125 -2.86 6.15 -0.62
C ASN A 125 -2.75 7.31 0.39
N ASP A 126 -2.46 8.52 -0.09
CA ASP A 126 -2.45 9.74 0.74
C ASP A 126 -3.80 9.98 1.41
N ALA A 127 -4.90 9.76 0.68
CA ALA A 127 -6.25 9.95 1.20
C ALA A 127 -6.62 8.93 2.25
N ILE A 128 -6.20 7.67 2.10
CA ILE A 128 -6.39 6.64 3.13
C ILE A 128 -5.64 7.04 4.40
N PHE A 129 -4.38 7.45 4.26
CA PHE A 129 -3.55 7.85 5.40
C PHE A 129 -4.14 9.06 6.14
N ASN A 130 -4.59 10.08 5.40
CA ASN A 130 -5.24 11.27 5.97
C ASN A 130 -6.63 11.00 6.57
N ASP A 131 -7.26 9.89 6.19
CA ASP A 131 -8.57 9.50 6.70
C ASP A 131 -8.49 8.72 8.01
N ILE A 132 -7.56 7.75 8.09
CA ILE A 132 -7.48 6.78 9.20
C ILE A 132 -6.25 6.98 10.09
N GLY A 133 -5.15 7.53 9.56
CA GLY A 133 -3.87 7.64 10.25
C GLY A 133 -3.92 8.49 11.52
N TRP A 134 -4.56 9.67 11.44
CA TRP A 134 -4.73 10.54 12.61
C TRP A 134 -5.50 9.85 13.75
N ALA A 135 -6.46 8.99 13.41
CA ALA A 135 -7.30 8.31 14.39
C ALA A 135 -6.51 7.23 15.15
N HIS A 136 -5.55 6.57 14.50
CA HIS A 136 -4.61 5.67 15.17
C HIS A 136 -3.77 6.42 16.20
N LEU A 137 -3.23 7.58 15.81
CA LEU A 137 -2.42 8.43 16.69
C LEU A 137 -3.25 8.97 17.86
N ALA A 138 -4.46 9.47 17.59
CA ALA A 138 -5.39 9.96 18.59
C ALA A 138 -5.79 8.86 19.59
N TYR A 139 -6.04 7.64 19.11
CA TYR A 139 -6.38 6.50 19.96
C TYR A 139 -5.20 6.08 20.85
N LEU A 140 -3.99 6.03 20.30
CA LEU A 140 -2.77 5.70 21.04
C LEU A 140 -2.53 6.62 22.25
N TYR A 141 -2.72 7.93 22.07
CA TYR A 141 -2.39 8.91 23.11
C TYR A 141 -3.58 9.37 23.96
N GLY A 142 -4.81 9.17 23.48
CA GLY A 142 -6.00 9.73 24.11
C GLY A 142 -7.24 8.83 24.11
N GLY A 143 -7.12 7.59 23.65
CA GLY A 143 -8.20 6.60 23.66
C GLY A 143 -9.39 6.94 22.75
N LEU A 144 -10.48 6.19 22.92
CA LEU A 144 -11.70 6.34 22.13
C LEU A 144 -12.32 7.74 22.20
N ASP A 145 -12.36 8.36 23.39
CA ASP A 145 -12.93 9.69 23.59
C ASP A 145 -12.27 10.74 22.69
N THR A 146 -10.94 10.66 22.51
CA THR A 146 -10.19 11.58 21.64
C THR A 146 -10.51 11.35 20.17
N VAL A 147 -10.71 10.10 19.76
CA VAL A 147 -11.12 9.77 18.40
C VAL A 147 -12.53 10.29 18.13
N GLU A 148 -13.49 9.99 19.00
CA GLU A 148 -14.89 10.37 18.81
C GLU A 148 -15.11 11.88 18.80
N ALA A 149 -14.40 12.62 19.66
CA ALA A 149 -14.45 14.08 19.69
C ALA A 149 -14.03 14.73 18.35
N ASN A 150 -13.25 14.01 17.54
CA ASN A 150 -12.73 14.45 16.25
C ASN A 150 -13.48 13.89 15.03
N LEU A 151 -14.42 12.97 15.23
CA LEU A 151 -15.28 12.43 14.19
C LEU A 151 -16.58 13.23 14.12
N THR A 152 -16.64 14.23 13.24
CA THR A 152 -17.74 15.19 13.17
C THR A 152 -18.77 14.90 12.07
N SER A 153 -18.44 14.10 11.05
CA SER A 153 -19.33 13.82 9.92
C SER A 153 -19.99 12.44 10.00
N SER A 154 -21.19 12.33 9.43
CA SER A 154 -21.93 11.05 9.29
C SER A 154 -21.19 10.04 8.42
N ASP A 155 -20.42 10.52 7.45
CA ASP A 155 -19.68 9.70 6.48
C ASP A 155 -18.54 8.92 7.13
N GLN A 156 -18.16 9.28 8.36
CA GLN A 156 -17.17 8.57 9.18
C GLN A 156 -17.79 7.58 10.18
N SER A 157 -19.08 7.26 10.03
CA SER A 157 -19.78 6.29 10.87
C SER A 157 -19.09 4.93 10.91
N GLY A 158 -18.58 4.44 9.77
CA GLY A 158 -17.81 3.19 9.71
C GLY A 158 -16.51 3.24 10.49
N LEU A 159 -15.79 4.36 10.43
CA LEU A 159 -14.56 4.56 11.19
C LEU A 159 -14.84 4.66 12.69
N ARG A 160 -15.89 5.40 13.09
CA ARG A 160 -16.34 5.48 14.48
C ARG A 160 -16.66 4.10 15.04
N GLU A 161 -17.45 3.31 14.30
CA GLU A 161 -17.82 1.97 14.71
C GLU A 161 -16.59 1.08 14.87
N ALA A 162 -15.66 1.14 13.93
CA ALA A 162 -14.43 0.36 14.03
C ALA A 162 -13.62 0.67 15.30
N PHE A 163 -13.46 1.94 15.67
CA PHE A 163 -12.75 2.31 16.91
C PHE A 163 -13.53 1.95 18.18
N ARG A 164 -14.87 2.00 18.17
CA ARG A 164 -15.71 1.48 19.27
C ARG A 164 -15.51 -0.02 19.47
N MET A 165 -15.51 -0.79 18.38
CA MET A 165 -15.24 -2.23 18.41
C MET A 165 -13.83 -2.51 18.93
N LEU A 166 -12.85 -1.72 18.49
CA LEU A 166 -11.46 -1.84 18.94
C LEU A 166 -11.35 -1.65 20.46
N ASP A 167 -11.90 -0.54 20.98
CA ASP A 167 -11.87 -0.15 22.39
C ASP A 167 -12.65 -1.12 23.28
N ALA A 168 -13.87 -1.49 22.88
CA ALA A 168 -14.63 -2.53 23.56
C ALA A 168 -13.85 -3.85 23.59
N GLY A 169 -13.19 -4.20 22.48
CA GLY A 169 -12.38 -5.40 22.37
C GLY A 169 -11.22 -5.41 23.37
N VAL A 170 -10.52 -4.28 23.52
CA VAL A 170 -9.46 -4.08 24.52
C VAL A 170 -10.01 -4.31 25.94
N HIS A 171 -11.17 -3.75 26.27
CA HIS A 171 -11.79 -3.95 27.58
C HIS A 171 -12.16 -5.40 27.87
N LEU A 172 -12.61 -6.16 26.86
CA LEU A 172 -12.89 -7.59 27.00
C LEU A 172 -11.63 -8.42 27.28
N LEU A 173 -10.45 -7.99 26.79
CA LEU A 173 -9.20 -8.71 27.06
C LEU A 173 -8.79 -8.69 28.54
N CYS A 174 -9.30 -7.74 29.34
CA CYS A 174 -9.05 -7.69 30.79
C CYS A 174 -9.74 -8.80 31.58
N LYS A 175 -10.67 -9.54 30.95
CA LYS A 175 -11.46 -10.61 31.58
C LYS A 175 -11.11 -11.96 30.95
N PRO A 176 -10.53 -12.92 31.69
CA PRO A 176 -10.13 -14.21 31.13
C PRO A 176 -11.24 -14.96 30.38
N GLU A 177 -12.48 -14.87 30.86
CA GLU A 177 -13.65 -15.52 30.27
C GLU A 177 -14.15 -14.84 28.98
N GLU A 178 -13.81 -13.58 28.74
CA GLU A 178 -14.21 -12.81 27.54
C GLU A 178 -13.04 -12.62 26.54
N TYR A 179 -11.84 -13.13 26.85
CA TYR A 179 -10.62 -12.90 26.08
C TYR A 179 -10.76 -13.22 24.58
N GLN A 180 -11.35 -14.37 24.25
CA GLN A 180 -11.56 -14.75 22.84
C GLN A 180 -12.56 -13.85 22.12
N ALA A 181 -13.59 -13.37 22.83
CA ALA A 181 -14.54 -12.41 22.30
C ALA A 181 -13.86 -11.05 22.06
N GLY A 182 -12.97 -10.62 22.96
CA GLY A 182 -12.14 -9.43 22.78
C GLY A 182 -11.27 -9.50 21.53
N LEU A 183 -10.54 -10.62 21.34
CA LEU A 183 -9.72 -10.83 20.14
C LEU A 183 -10.56 -10.83 18.86
N ALA A 184 -11.72 -11.47 18.87
CA ALA A 184 -12.64 -11.47 17.74
C ALA A 184 -13.15 -10.07 17.41
N LEU A 185 -13.45 -9.26 18.43
CA LEU A 185 -13.94 -7.89 18.24
C LEU A 185 -12.84 -6.96 17.68
N ILE A 186 -11.59 -7.12 18.13
CA ILE A 186 -10.43 -6.40 17.56
C ILE A 186 -10.19 -6.80 16.10
N ASN A 187 -10.29 -8.09 15.77
CA ASN A 187 -10.21 -8.54 14.37
C ASN A 187 -11.31 -7.90 13.51
N GLN A 188 -12.54 -7.89 14.03
CA GLN A 188 -13.67 -7.31 13.33
C GLN A 188 -13.53 -5.78 13.18
N ALA A 189 -12.95 -5.10 14.16
CA ALA A 189 -12.62 -3.67 14.07
C ALA A 189 -11.69 -3.40 12.87
N ALA A 190 -10.61 -4.17 12.72
CA ALA A 190 -9.68 -4.02 11.60
C ALA A 190 -10.34 -4.27 10.24
N VAL A 191 -11.23 -5.26 10.14
CA VAL A 191 -12.03 -5.52 8.92
C VAL A 191 -13.00 -4.37 8.65
N THR A 192 -13.59 -3.77 9.69
CA THR A 192 -14.49 -2.61 9.55
C THR A 192 -13.74 -1.37 9.08
N MET A 193 -12.52 -1.11 9.59
CA MET A 193 -11.63 -0.04 9.07
C MET A 193 -11.29 -0.27 7.60
N LEU A 194 -10.89 -1.50 7.24
CA LEU A 194 -10.61 -1.86 5.86
C LEU A 194 -11.84 -1.68 4.98
N ARG A 195 -13.03 -2.07 5.42
CA ARG A 195 -14.25 -1.87 4.64
C ARG A 195 -14.57 -0.38 4.45
N HIS A 196 -14.39 0.44 5.48
CA HIS A 196 -14.55 1.90 5.38
C HIS A 196 -13.63 2.48 4.31
N GLU A 197 -12.35 2.13 4.35
CA GLU A 197 -11.35 2.50 3.34
C GLU A 197 -11.80 2.10 1.92
N GLN A 198 -12.18 0.84 1.75
CA GLN A 198 -12.46 0.25 0.45
C GLN A 198 -13.77 0.77 -0.19
N MET A 199 -14.75 1.15 0.64
CA MET A 199 -16.09 1.57 0.20
C MET A 199 -16.34 3.08 0.26
N THR A 200 -15.58 3.82 1.06
CA THR A 200 -15.79 5.26 1.28
C THR A 200 -14.64 6.07 0.71
N VAL A 201 -13.40 5.61 0.90
CA VAL A 201 -12.21 6.38 0.51
C VAL A 201 -11.81 6.10 -0.93
N LEU A 202 -11.57 4.83 -1.28
CA LEU A 202 -10.99 4.45 -2.56
C LEU A 202 -11.85 4.72 -3.81
N PRO A 203 -13.20 4.58 -3.80
CA PRO A 203 -13.99 4.68 -5.03
C PRO A 203 -13.77 5.98 -5.81
N ARG A 204 -13.62 7.12 -5.10
CA ARG A 204 -13.40 8.45 -5.71
C ARG A 204 -12.14 8.57 -6.57
N TYR A 205 -11.17 7.65 -6.37
CA TYR A 205 -9.93 7.58 -7.13
C TYR A 205 -10.00 6.49 -8.20
N MET A 206 -10.47 5.29 -7.80
CA MET A 206 -10.51 4.12 -8.67
C MET A 206 -11.46 4.30 -9.86
N GLU A 207 -12.58 5.00 -9.67
CA GLU A 207 -13.55 5.27 -10.74
C GLU A 207 -12.99 6.21 -11.81
N LYS A 208 -11.99 7.03 -11.49
CA LYS A 208 -11.36 7.97 -12.43
C LYS A 208 -10.27 7.32 -13.28
N MET A 209 -9.86 6.10 -12.96
CA MET A 209 -8.82 5.40 -13.72
C MET A 209 -9.27 5.10 -15.15
N SER A 210 -8.36 5.26 -16.10
CA SER A 210 -8.55 4.87 -17.49
C SER A 210 -8.73 3.35 -17.63
N ASP A 211 -9.37 2.88 -18.70
CA ASP A 211 -9.56 1.44 -18.94
C ASP A 211 -8.23 0.66 -18.97
N LEU A 212 -7.18 1.28 -19.50
CA LEU A 212 -5.84 0.69 -19.51
C LEU A 212 -5.26 0.62 -18.09
N GLY A 213 -5.35 1.72 -17.34
CA GLY A 213 -4.93 1.78 -15.94
C GLY A 213 -5.64 0.76 -15.07
N ARG A 214 -6.96 0.59 -15.25
CA ARG A 214 -7.76 -0.42 -14.54
C ARG A 214 -7.27 -1.84 -14.80
N ARG A 215 -6.94 -2.19 -16.05
CA ARG A 215 -6.40 -3.52 -16.40
C ARG A 215 -5.02 -3.73 -15.80
N ILE A 216 -4.13 -2.75 -15.92
CA ILE A 216 -2.78 -2.82 -15.34
C ILE A 216 -2.85 -2.94 -13.81
N ALA A 217 -3.67 -2.12 -13.15
CA ALA A 217 -3.87 -2.20 -11.71
C ALA A 217 -4.42 -3.57 -11.28
N SER A 218 -5.35 -4.15 -12.04
CA SER A 218 -5.95 -5.46 -11.73
C SER A 218 -4.98 -6.63 -11.89
N LEU A 219 -4.14 -6.59 -12.94
CA LEU A 219 -2.99 -7.50 -13.10
C LEU A 219 -1.94 -7.26 -12.00
N GLY A 220 -1.82 -6.00 -11.61
CA GLY A 220 -0.92 -5.40 -10.62
C GLY A 220 -1.23 -5.69 -9.15
N SER A 221 -2.36 -6.33 -8.86
CA SER A 221 -2.90 -6.39 -7.49
C SER A 221 -2.65 -7.75 -6.85
N TRP A 222 -1.64 -7.79 -5.98
CA TRP A 222 -1.35 -8.92 -5.11
C TRP A 222 -0.82 -8.45 -3.76
N LEU A 223 -0.89 -9.31 -2.75
CA LEU A 223 -0.33 -9.12 -1.42
C LEU A 223 0.44 -10.36 -1.03
N ASP A 224 1.66 -10.14 -0.55
CA ASP A 224 2.50 -11.16 0.06
C ASP A 224 2.81 -10.68 1.48
N PHE A 225 2.49 -11.49 2.48
CA PHE A 225 2.70 -11.20 3.90
C PHE A 225 3.98 -11.82 4.49
N GLU A 226 4.49 -12.91 3.88
CA GLU A 226 5.57 -13.73 4.47
C GLU A 226 6.86 -13.75 3.63
N GLY A 227 6.83 -13.25 2.39
CA GLY A 227 7.97 -13.33 1.47
C GLY A 227 8.13 -14.73 0.86
N GLY A 228 7.06 -15.52 0.88
CA GLY A 228 7.03 -16.89 0.35
C GLY A 228 7.07 -16.90 -1.17
N THR A 229 7.82 -17.85 -1.74
CA THR A 229 7.95 -18.03 -3.20
C THR A 229 6.76 -18.77 -3.82
N SER A 230 5.89 -19.36 -3.00
CA SER A 230 4.70 -20.07 -3.44
C SER A 230 3.59 -19.08 -3.82
N LEU A 231 3.01 -19.29 -5.00
CA LEU A 231 1.83 -18.52 -5.45
C LEU A 231 0.62 -18.76 -4.53
N GLU A 232 0.59 -19.87 -3.79
CA GLU A 232 -0.50 -20.21 -2.87
C GLU A 232 -0.52 -19.33 -1.62
N SER A 233 0.64 -18.82 -1.18
CA SER A 233 0.73 -17.95 0.01
C SER A 233 0.44 -16.49 -0.31
N GLN A 234 0.32 -16.11 -1.59
CA GLN A 234 0.07 -14.73 -2.01
C GLN A 234 -1.41 -14.55 -2.36
N ALA A 235 -2.03 -13.48 -1.87
CA ALA A 235 -3.35 -13.08 -2.33
C ALA A 235 -3.19 -12.35 -3.67
N SER A 236 -3.87 -12.79 -4.74
CA SER A 236 -3.71 -12.19 -6.06
C SER A 236 -5.05 -12.06 -6.75
N PHE A 237 -5.41 -10.83 -7.11
CA PHE A 237 -6.68 -10.54 -7.76
C PHE A 237 -6.83 -11.30 -9.08
N THR A 238 -5.73 -11.39 -9.84
CA THR A 238 -5.71 -12.06 -11.13
C THR A 238 -5.83 -13.57 -11.02
N PHE A 239 -5.20 -14.19 -10.02
CA PHE A 239 -5.36 -15.63 -9.81
C PHE A 239 -6.72 -15.99 -9.23
N TYR A 240 -7.27 -15.14 -8.36
CA TYR A 240 -8.58 -15.34 -7.74
C TYR A 240 -9.73 -15.32 -8.76
N TYR A 241 -9.79 -14.32 -9.66
CA TYR A 241 -10.84 -14.24 -10.69
C TYR A 241 -10.50 -14.97 -12.00
N GLY A 242 -9.23 -15.31 -12.20
CA GLY A 242 -8.71 -15.87 -13.44
C GLY A 242 -8.26 -14.80 -14.44
N PRO A 243 -7.15 -15.04 -15.17
CA PRO A 243 -6.52 -14.03 -16.02
C PRO A 243 -7.42 -13.57 -17.17
N LEU A 244 -8.25 -14.46 -17.72
CA LEU A 244 -9.17 -14.11 -18.81
C LEU A 244 -10.21 -13.08 -18.36
N ALA A 245 -10.76 -13.23 -17.16
CA ALA A 245 -11.76 -12.30 -16.62
C ALA A 245 -11.15 -10.89 -16.41
N VAL A 246 -9.91 -10.83 -15.91
CA VAL A 246 -9.17 -9.58 -15.72
C VAL A 246 -8.78 -8.92 -17.04
N LEU A 247 -8.23 -9.68 -18.00
CA LEU A 247 -7.78 -9.16 -19.29
C LEU A 247 -8.94 -8.63 -20.15
N THR A 248 -10.10 -9.27 -20.07
CA THR A 248 -11.34 -8.82 -20.75
C THR A 248 -11.99 -7.63 -20.06
N GLY A 249 -11.56 -7.27 -18.84
CA GLY A 249 -12.17 -6.21 -18.02
C GLY A 249 -13.50 -6.60 -17.38
N THR A 250 -13.91 -7.89 -17.45
CA THR A 250 -15.13 -8.36 -16.78
C THR A 250 -15.00 -8.37 -15.27
N ARG A 251 -13.76 -8.44 -14.75
CA ARG A 251 -13.42 -8.23 -13.34
C ARG A 251 -12.30 -7.21 -13.23
N SER A 252 -12.42 -6.29 -12.27
CA SER A 252 -11.39 -5.28 -12.04
C SER A 252 -11.21 -4.96 -10.58
N VAL A 253 -9.94 -4.83 -10.13
CA VAL A 253 -9.64 -4.37 -8.77
C VAL A 253 -10.13 -2.94 -8.54
N THR A 254 -10.41 -2.18 -9.60
CA THR A 254 -10.94 -0.81 -9.46
C THR A 254 -12.43 -0.80 -9.17
N ASN A 255 -13.16 -1.87 -9.53
CA ASN A 255 -14.55 -2.08 -9.15
C ASN A 255 -14.63 -2.44 -7.65
N ALA A 256 -15.42 -1.69 -6.88
CA ALA A 256 -15.49 -1.87 -5.43
C ALA A 256 -16.04 -3.24 -5.00
N ALA A 257 -17.01 -3.78 -5.74
CA ALA A 257 -17.61 -5.07 -5.42
C ALA A 257 -16.64 -6.24 -5.70
N ASP A 258 -16.00 -6.23 -6.86
CA ASP A 258 -14.98 -7.22 -7.21
C ASP A 258 -13.80 -7.18 -6.23
N ARG A 259 -13.31 -5.97 -5.93
CA ARG A 259 -12.21 -5.76 -4.99
C ARG A 259 -12.56 -6.26 -3.60
N TRP A 260 -13.75 -5.94 -3.09
CA TRP A 260 -14.17 -6.39 -1.77
C TRP A 260 -14.35 -7.90 -1.70
N GLN A 261 -14.96 -8.52 -2.72
CA GLN A 261 -15.12 -9.96 -2.76
C GLN A 261 -13.75 -10.68 -2.75
N TRP A 262 -12.77 -10.20 -3.53
CA TRP A 262 -11.40 -10.70 -3.46
C TRP A 262 -10.77 -10.50 -2.08
N ILE A 263 -10.92 -9.31 -1.48
CA ILE A 263 -10.39 -9.01 -0.14
C ILE A 263 -10.99 -9.98 0.90
N GLU A 264 -12.30 -10.15 0.89
CA GLU A 264 -13.03 -10.95 1.87
C GLU A 264 -12.72 -12.44 1.74
N GLN A 265 -12.60 -12.95 0.51
CA GLN A 265 -12.47 -14.38 0.25
C GLN A 265 -11.03 -14.88 0.10
N ASP A 266 -10.06 -13.99 -0.13
CA ASP A 266 -8.66 -14.35 -0.38
C ASP A 266 -7.68 -13.61 0.54
N VAL A 267 -7.76 -12.28 0.59
CA VAL A 267 -6.80 -11.47 1.37
C VAL A 267 -6.97 -11.68 2.87
N LEU A 268 -8.18 -11.48 3.40
CA LEU A 268 -8.46 -11.55 4.84
C LEU A 268 -8.15 -12.93 5.44
N PRO A 269 -8.53 -14.07 4.81
CA PRO A 269 -8.16 -15.39 5.33
C PRO A 269 -6.64 -15.62 5.38
N LYS A 270 -5.90 -15.16 4.35
CA LYS A 270 -4.43 -15.26 4.31
C LYS A 270 -3.79 -14.38 5.39
N TRP A 271 -4.25 -13.14 5.53
CA TRP A 271 -3.81 -12.25 6.60
C TRP A 271 -4.07 -12.88 7.98
N ALA A 272 -5.29 -13.35 8.23
CA ALA A 272 -5.66 -13.96 9.52
C ALA A 272 -4.76 -15.15 9.87
N LYS A 273 -4.41 -15.99 8.88
CA LYS A 273 -3.49 -17.12 9.07
C LYS A 273 -2.11 -16.66 9.53
N VAL A 274 -1.51 -15.70 8.84
CA VAL A 274 -0.15 -15.23 9.15
C VAL A 274 -0.13 -14.44 10.46
N ASN A 275 -1.13 -13.60 10.69
CA ASN A 275 -1.27 -12.81 11.91
C ASN A 275 -1.50 -13.71 13.14
N ALA A 276 -2.19 -14.84 13.00
CA ALA A 276 -2.43 -15.76 14.12
C ALA A 276 -1.15 -16.44 14.63
N THR A 277 -0.14 -16.56 13.77
CA THR A 277 1.18 -17.12 14.10
C THR A 277 2.26 -16.06 14.19
N TYR A 278 1.89 -14.78 14.27
CA TYR A 278 2.84 -13.69 14.37
C TYR A 278 3.60 -13.77 15.70
N ASP A 279 4.92 -13.70 15.61
CA ASP A 279 5.85 -13.57 16.72
C ASP A 279 7.11 -12.82 16.25
N GLU A 280 7.92 -12.33 17.19
CA GLU A 280 9.21 -11.74 16.87
C GLU A 280 10.11 -12.75 16.13
N GLY A 281 10.83 -12.25 15.12
CA GLY A 281 11.70 -13.09 14.27
C GLY A 281 10.99 -13.93 13.20
N THR A 282 9.65 -13.97 13.18
CA THR A 282 8.91 -14.59 12.06
C THR A 282 9.19 -13.87 10.72
N PRO A 283 8.98 -14.54 9.56
CA PRO A 283 9.16 -13.88 8.26
C PRO A 283 8.33 -12.60 8.11
N MET A 284 7.07 -12.62 8.58
CA MET A 284 6.21 -11.43 8.60
C MET A 284 6.80 -10.30 9.45
N HIS A 285 7.28 -10.61 10.67
CA HIS A 285 7.93 -9.63 11.54
C HIS A 285 9.15 -8.98 10.87
N ASN A 286 10.06 -9.77 10.31
CA ASN A 286 11.25 -9.26 9.64
C ASN A 286 10.90 -8.35 8.44
N ARG A 287 9.81 -8.67 7.73
CA ARG A 287 9.31 -7.81 6.66
C ARG A 287 8.74 -6.51 7.19
N LEU A 288 7.92 -6.53 8.23
CA LEU A 288 7.41 -5.30 8.85
C LEU A 288 8.53 -4.41 9.39
N ILE A 289 9.57 -4.98 10.00
CA ILE A 289 10.78 -4.24 10.42
C ILE A 289 11.46 -3.59 9.22
N SER A 290 11.64 -4.33 8.13
CA SER A 290 12.20 -3.79 6.88
C SER A 290 11.38 -2.62 6.31
N LEU A 291 10.05 -2.75 6.34
CA LEU A 291 9.11 -1.70 5.93
C LEU A 291 9.19 -0.46 6.86
N ALA A 292 9.24 -0.67 8.17
CA ALA A 292 9.33 0.39 9.18
C ALA A 292 10.67 1.16 9.12
N HIS A 293 11.76 0.50 8.76
CA HIS A 293 13.06 1.14 8.55
C HIS A 293 13.23 1.75 7.15
N GLU A 294 12.13 1.86 6.38
CA GLU A 294 12.17 2.41 5.03
C GLU A 294 13.20 1.72 4.13
N THR A 295 13.45 0.42 4.33
CA THR A 295 14.48 -0.29 3.56
C THR A 295 14.02 -0.38 2.11
N PRO A 296 14.67 0.33 1.17
CA PRO A 296 14.22 0.35 -0.20
C PRO A 296 14.49 -1.01 -0.87
N THR A 297 13.53 -1.51 -1.65
CA THR A 297 13.81 -2.66 -2.53
C THR A 297 14.89 -2.29 -3.55
N MET A 298 15.62 -3.26 -4.11
CA MET A 298 16.59 -2.99 -5.20
C MET A 298 15.96 -2.16 -6.33
N LEU A 299 14.70 -2.43 -6.67
CA LEU A 299 13.94 -1.66 -7.65
C LEU A 299 13.75 -0.19 -7.22
N GLN A 300 13.35 0.04 -5.97
CA GLN A 300 13.17 1.38 -5.41
C GLN A 300 14.49 2.12 -5.19
N GLN A 301 15.58 1.42 -4.85
CA GLN A 301 16.93 1.97 -4.78
C GLN A 301 17.37 2.46 -6.15
N THR A 302 17.12 1.65 -7.18
CA THR A 302 17.42 1.96 -8.57
C THR A 302 16.64 3.20 -9.03
N ALA A 303 15.31 3.24 -8.81
CA ALA A 303 14.50 4.42 -9.12
C ALA A 303 14.95 5.67 -8.33
N GLY A 304 15.22 5.54 -7.03
CA GLY A 304 15.63 6.65 -6.17
C GLY A 304 17.01 7.24 -6.53
N LEU A 305 17.97 6.40 -6.92
CA LEU A 305 19.26 6.85 -7.46
C LEU A 305 19.06 7.62 -8.76
N MET A 306 18.14 7.19 -9.63
CA MET A 306 17.88 7.83 -10.92
C MET A 306 17.32 9.26 -10.78
N ASN A 307 16.49 9.54 -9.77
CA ASN A 307 15.98 10.89 -9.49
C ASN A 307 17.05 11.86 -8.96
N ARG A 308 18.04 11.38 -8.18
CA ARG A 308 19.11 12.23 -7.64
C ARG A 308 20.06 12.78 -8.69
N PHE A 309 20.21 12.12 -9.84
CA PHE A 309 21.07 12.57 -10.93
C PHE A 309 20.37 13.46 -11.97
N TYR A 310 19.07 13.75 -11.82
CA TYR A 310 18.29 14.51 -12.80
C TYR A 310 18.52 16.03 -12.79
N PRO A 311 18.75 16.71 -11.64
CA PRO A 311 19.02 18.15 -11.65
C PRO A 311 20.42 18.50 -12.21
N ALA A 312 21.36 17.56 -12.19
CA ALA A 312 22.76 17.82 -12.56
C ALA A 312 23.03 17.79 -14.08
N LEU A 313 22.12 17.24 -14.90
CA LEU A 313 22.33 17.09 -16.35
C LEU A 313 21.44 18.00 -17.21
N THR A 314 20.49 18.73 -16.60
CA THR A 314 19.61 19.68 -17.31
C THR A 314 20.11 21.13 -17.26
N LEU A 315 21.27 21.40 -16.63
CA LEU A 315 21.89 22.74 -16.56
C LEU A 315 23.19 22.89 -17.36
N GLN A 316 23.49 22.00 -18.31
CA GLN A 316 24.70 22.13 -19.17
C GLN A 316 24.43 22.05 -20.68
N ALA A 317 23.21 22.33 -21.12
CA ALA A 317 22.85 22.39 -22.54
C ALA A 317 22.26 23.75 -22.94
N SER A 318 22.92 24.85 -22.59
CA SER A 318 22.74 26.14 -23.27
C SER A 318 23.73 27.20 -22.77
N SER A 319 24.97 27.14 -23.26
CA SER A 319 25.78 28.34 -23.48
C SER A 319 26.07 28.40 -24.98
N PRO A 320 25.43 29.29 -25.75
CA PRO A 320 25.89 29.57 -27.10
C PRO A 320 27.19 30.35 -27.02
N VAL A 321 28.19 29.85 -27.75
CA VAL A 321 29.41 30.59 -28.10
C VAL A 321 29.00 31.84 -28.88
N ALA A 322 29.47 33.00 -28.42
CA ALA A 322 29.69 34.19 -29.23
C ALA A 322 31.04 34.76 -28.83
#